data_AF-B7KEP7-F1
#
_entry.id   AF-B7KEP7-F1
#
_cell.length_a   1.000
_cell.length_b   1.000
_cell.length_c   1.000
_cell.angle_alpha   90.00
_cell.angle_beta   90.00
_cell.angle_gamma   90.00
#
_symmetry.space_group_name_H-M   'P 1'
#
loop_
_entity.id
_entity.type
_entity.pdbx_description
1 polymer ?
#
loop_
_entity_poly.entity_id
_entity_poly.type
_entity_poly.pdbx_seq_one_letter_code
_entity_poly.pdbx_strand_id
1 'polypeptide(L)'
;MNITPQSIFFQYLEKIQKSKIFFVPTRGNPGDILIRLGAEYALQKANCSITDNLADAEYIIINGGGFFNPYWGDGQNFGNNLLRYYRQNAPNTPLIMAPQTFKFTNDILQEFLSICQISSASIILFARELYSYELLSKLNLPNNVEIKISQDLAFELKDSTFIKDYKKKSSEEYCLLCMRLDKESSFSLMCQLNDYRKKAKNLKLIQPITTKIFAKMQRLTGRWLGNSLYNDIINQFGFTPLTRLHKDIAYTSSLDEYCNAITKSAMIITERLHVGILGYLLNKPVIFISNPNYHKIRAVYEYSMKGTDLFPILYELSSKK
;
A
#
# COMPACT_ATOMS: atom_id res chain seq x y z
N MET A 1 -16.66 12.72 21.04
CA MET A 1 -16.11 11.59 20.26
C MET A 1 -16.30 11.91 18.80
N ASN A 2 -15.25 12.32 18.09
CA ASN A 2 -15.32 12.53 16.64
C ASN A 2 -15.45 11.16 15.98
N ILE A 3 -16.68 10.78 15.61
CA ILE A 3 -16.95 9.62 14.78
C ILE A 3 -16.17 9.87 13.49
N THR A 4 -15.08 9.12 13.28
CA THR A 4 -14.39 9.15 11.99
C THR A 4 -15.41 8.68 10.96
N PRO A 5 -15.64 9.42 9.87
CA PRO A 5 -16.63 9.01 8.87
C PRO A 5 -16.30 7.60 8.39
N GLN A 6 -17.31 6.73 8.42
CA GLN A 6 -17.24 5.38 7.89
C GLN A 6 -16.82 5.42 6.42
N SER A 7 -15.94 4.52 5.98
CA SER A 7 -15.40 4.58 4.62
C SER A 7 -16.46 4.35 3.55
N ILE A 8 -16.31 4.99 2.40
CA ILE A 8 -17.23 4.84 1.26
C ILE A 8 -17.26 3.38 0.76
N PHE A 9 -16.14 2.66 0.86
CA PHE A 9 -16.11 1.23 0.56
C PHE A 9 -16.99 0.45 1.52
N PHE A 10 -16.88 0.68 2.83
CA PHE A 10 -17.73 0.01 3.81
C PHE A 10 -19.21 0.37 3.63
N GLN A 11 -19.53 1.64 3.41
CA GLN A 11 -20.90 2.09 3.11
C GLN A 11 -21.47 1.40 1.86
N TYR A 12 -20.62 1.09 0.87
CA TYR A 12 -21.04 0.30 -0.28
C TYR A 12 -21.31 -1.16 0.10
N LEU A 13 -20.46 -1.78 0.93
CA LEU A 13 -20.69 -3.13 1.43
C LEU A 13 -22.01 -3.26 2.21
N GLU A 14 -22.39 -2.24 3.00
CA GLU A 14 -23.70 -2.22 3.70
C GLU A 14 -24.90 -2.27 2.74
N LYS A 15 -24.76 -1.74 1.52
CA LYS A 15 -25.82 -1.80 0.49
C LYS A 15 -25.96 -3.20 -0.11
N ILE A 16 -24.89 -3.98 -0.11
CA ILE A 16 -24.84 -5.36 -0.62
C ILE A 16 -24.73 -6.38 0.53
N GLN A 17 -25.15 -6.01 1.73
CA GLN A 17 -25.12 -6.88 2.91
C GLN A 17 -25.85 -8.20 2.63
N LYS A 18 -25.40 -9.29 3.27
CA LYS A 18 -25.93 -10.66 3.12
C LYS A 18 -25.69 -11.31 1.75
N SER A 19 -25.12 -10.60 0.78
CA SER A 19 -24.74 -11.21 -0.50
C SER A 19 -23.57 -12.20 -0.36
N LYS A 20 -23.50 -13.13 -1.29
CA LYS A 20 -22.37 -14.05 -1.49
C LYS A 20 -21.28 -13.40 -2.34
N ILE A 21 -20.09 -13.29 -1.77
CA ILE A 21 -18.95 -12.59 -2.33
C ILE A 21 -17.88 -13.59 -2.71
N PHE A 22 -17.47 -13.60 -3.98
CA PHE A 22 -16.21 -14.21 -4.39
C PHE A 22 -15.08 -13.22 -4.12
N PHE A 23 -14.40 -13.37 -3.00
CA PHE A 23 -13.30 -12.49 -2.61
C PHE A 23 -11.99 -12.99 -3.21
N VAL A 24 -11.29 -12.11 -3.92
CA VAL A 24 -10.01 -12.41 -4.58
C VAL A 24 -8.89 -11.82 -3.74
N PRO A 25 -8.25 -12.62 -2.87
CA PRO A 25 -7.15 -12.15 -2.05
C PRO A 25 -5.92 -11.89 -2.93
N THR A 26 -5.15 -10.88 -2.56
CA THR A 26 -3.93 -10.53 -3.27
C THR A 26 -2.73 -10.91 -2.44
N ARG A 27 -1.73 -11.50 -3.08
CA ARG A 27 -0.46 -11.87 -2.44
C ARG A 27 0.47 -10.66 -2.41
N GLY A 28 1.40 -10.65 -1.46
CA GLY A 28 2.38 -9.59 -1.37
C GLY A 28 3.18 -9.61 -0.08
N ASN A 29 3.71 -8.45 0.29
CA ASN A 29 4.44 -8.26 1.54
C ASN A 29 3.46 -8.17 2.73
N PRO A 30 3.94 -8.14 3.99
CA PRO A 30 3.07 -8.01 5.16
C PRO A 30 2.10 -6.82 5.12
N GLY A 31 2.46 -5.73 4.44
CA GLY A 31 1.55 -4.60 4.21
C GLY A 31 0.35 -4.99 3.35
N ASP A 32 0.53 -5.80 2.30
CA ASP A 32 -0.58 -6.32 1.48
C ASP A 32 -1.46 -7.30 2.28
N ILE A 33 -0.88 -8.00 3.26
CA ILE A 33 -1.64 -8.82 4.21
C ILE A 33 -2.54 -7.95 5.09
N LEU A 34 -2.08 -6.77 5.54
CA LEU A 34 -2.92 -5.83 6.30
C LEU A 34 -4.12 -5.34 5.49
N ILE A 35 -3.93 -5.04 4.20
CA ILE A 35 -5.03 -4.66 3.30
C ILE A 35 -6.06 -5.79 3.24
N ARG A 36 -5.60 -7.03 3.04
CA ARG A 36 -6.47 -8.22 2.99
C ARG A 36 -7.25 -8.39 4.29
N LEU A 37 -6.58 -8.31 5.44
CA LEU A 37 -7.23 -8.41 6.75
C LEU A 37 -8.28 -7.30 6.94
N GLY A 38 -7.99 -6.08 6.47
CA GLY A 38 -8.95 -4.98 6.47
C GLY A 38 -10.17 -5.25 5.61
N ALA A 39 -9.97 -5.81 4.41
CA ALA A 39 -11.07 -6.23 3.52
C ALA A 39 -11.93 -7.33 4.14
N GLU A 40 -11.30 -8.39 4.68
CA GLU A 40 -11.98 -9.50 5.36
C GLU A 40 -12.78 -8.99 6.57
N TYR A 41 -12.20 -8.10 7.37
CA TYR A 41 -12.88 -7.47 8.51
C TYR A 41 -14.09 -6.62 8.06
N ALA A 42 -13.95 -5.83 6.99
CA ALA A 42 -15.04 -5.03 6.43
C ALA A 42 -16.18 -5.91 5.91
N LEU A 43 -15.88 -6.99 5.19
CA LEU A 43 -16.89 -7.93 4.70
C LEU A 43 -17.65 -8.61 5.84
N GLN A 44 -16.94 -9.05 6.87
CA GLN A 44 -17.55 -9.65 8.06
C GLN A 44 -18.47 -8.64 8.77
N LYS A 45 -18.00 -7.41 8.97
CA LYS A 45 -18.77 -6.36 9.66
C LYS A 45 -20.00 -5.92 8.84
N ALA A 46 -19.96 -6.01 7.51
CA ALA A 46 -21.11 -5.78 6.63
C ALA A 46 -22.04 -7.00 6.48
N ASN A 47 -21.77 -8.10 7.21
CA ASN A 47 -22.54 -9.34 7.14
C ASN A 47 -22.61 -9.94 5.72
N CYS A 48 -21.54 -9.80 4.95
CA CYS A 48 -21.37 -10.48 3.66
C CYS A 48 -20.78 -11.88 3.89
N SER A 49 -21.18 -12.86 3.08
CA SER A 49 -20.62 -14.22 3.13
C SER A 49 -19.59 -14.41 2.03
N ILE A 50 -18.46 -15.07 2.33
CA ILE A 50 -17.43 -15.38 1.32
C ILE A 50 -17.70 -16.78 0.76
N THR A 51 -17.64 -16.92 -0.57
CA THR A 51 -17.76 -18.20 -1.28
C THR A 51 -16.49 -18.50 -2.06
N ASP A 52 -16.07 -19.77 -2.07
CA ASP A 52 -14.98 -20.29 -2.90
C ASP A 52 -15.46 -20.73 -4.30
N ASN A 53 -16.79 -20.73 -4.54
CA ASN A 53 -17.37 -21.04 -5.84
C ASN A 53 -17.77 -19.76 -6.56
N LEU A 54 -17.08 -19.47 -7.67
CA LEU A 54 -17.34 -18.29 -8.51
C LEU A 54 -18.76 -18.30 -9.11
N ALA A 55 -19.33 -19.47 -9.40
CA ALA A 55 -20.66 -19.58 -9.99
C ALA A 55 -21.79 -19.17 -9.03
N ASP A 56 -21.56 -19.26 -7.72
CA ASP A 56 -22.54 -18.92 -6.68
C ASP A 56 -22.45 -17.45 -6.23
N ALA A 57 -21.51 -16.69 -6.80
CA ALA A 57 -21.19 -15.35 -6.35
C ALA A 57 -22.14 -14.31 -6.94
N GLU A 58 -22.72 -13.48 -6.08
CA GLU A 58 -23.49 -12.30 -6.47
C GLU A 58 -22.58 -11.14 -6.83
N TYR A 59 -21.40 -11.06 -6.19
CA TYR A 59 -20.38 -10.05 -6.47
C TYR A 59 -18.98 -10.66 -6.44
N ILE A 60 -18.09 -10.15 -7.28
CA ILE A 60 -16.65 -10.43 -7.22
C ILE A 60 -15.97 -9.21 -6.62
N ILE A 61 -15.17 -9.42 -5.57
CA ILE A 61 -14.38 -8.34 -4.97
C ILE A 61 -12.90 -8.66 -5.12
N ILE A 62 -12.21 -7.85 -5.93
CA ILE A 62 -10.75 -7.86 -6.01
C ILE A 62 -10.20 -7.00 -4.88
N ASN A 63 -9.29 -7.57 -4.07
CA ASN A 63 -8.70 -6.87 -2.92
C ASN A 63 -8.00 -5.55 -3.32
N GLY A 64 -7.81 -4.66 -2.35
CA GLY A 64 -7.13 -3.37 -2.52
C GLY A 64 -5.62 -3.48 -2.71
N GLY A 65 -4.94 -2.35 -2.89
CA GLY A 65 -3.49 -2.34 -3.06
C GLY A 65 -2.96 -1.29 -4.02
N GLY A 66 -1.96 -1.67 -4.80
CA GLY A 66 -1.43 -0.82 -5.86
C GLY A 66 -0.96 -1.67 -7.03
N PHE A 67 -1.84 -2.43 -7.66
CA PHE A 67 -1.44 -3.32 -8.76
C PHE A 67 -1.16 -2.54 -10.06
N PHE A 68 -1.85 -1.42 -10.26
CA PHE A 68 -1.66 -0.58 -11.44
C PHE A 68 -0.51 0.41 -11.22
N ASN A 69 0.73 -0.08 -11.25
CA ASN A 69 1.91 0.78 -11.17
C ASN A 69 3.12 0.23 -11.96
N PRO A 70 3.97 1.10 -12.55
CA PRO A 70 5.15 0.68 -13.32
C PRO A 70 6.35 0.26 -12.44
N TYR A 71 6.22 0.31 -11.11
CA TYR A 71 7.32 0.09 -10.18
C TYR A 71 7.53 -1.39 -9.79
N TRP A 72 6.65 -2.33 -10.13
CA TRP A 72 6.85 -3.72 -9.71
C TRP A 72 6.58 -4.71 -10.83
N GLY A 73 7.63 -5.39 -11.32
CA GLY A 73 7.54 -6.47 -12.31
C GLY A 73 6.61 -6.14 -13.49
N ASP A 74 5.81 -7.13 -13.88
CA ASP A 74 4.66 -7.01 -14.78
C ASP A 74 3.40 -6.50 -14.06
N GLY A 75 3.53 -5.71 -12.97
CA GLY A 75 2.45 -5.42 -12.02
C GLY A 75 1.21 -4.81 -12.65
N GLN A 76 1.40 -3.93 -13.64
CA GLN A 76 0.29 -3.41 -14.45
C GLN A 76 -0.41 -4.52 -15.26
N ASN A 77 0.35 -5.44 -15.87
CA ASN A 77 -0.21 -6.63 -16.50
C ASN A 77 -0.91 -7.52 -15.49
N PHE A 78 -0.42 -7.62 -14.24
CA PHE A 78 -1.11 -8.40 -13.20
C PHE A 78 -2.51 -7.84 -12.91
N GLY A 79 -2.64 -6.52 -12.74
CA GLY A 79 -3.94 -5.87 -12.57
C GLY A 79 -4.89 -6.11 -13.75
N ASN A 80 -4.39 -5.91 -14.98
CA ASN A 80 -5.14 -6.18 -16.21
C ASN A 80 -5.54 -7.65 -16.35
N ASN A 81 -4.62 -8.58 -16.10
CA ASN A 81 -4.86 -10.03 -16.19
C ASN A 81 -5.92 -10.48 -15.20
N LEU A 82 -5.89 -9.97 -13.96
CA LEU A 82 -6.88 -10.32 -12.95
C LEU A 82 -8.26 -9.83 -13.35
N LEU A 83 -8.36 -8.57 -13.78
CA LEU A 83 -9.61 -8.01 -14.26
C LEU A 83 -10.13 -8.80 -15.47
N ARG A 84 -9.28 -9.03 -16.48
CA ARG A 84 -9.60 -9.80 -17.70
C ARG A 84 -10.15 -11.19 -17.36
N TYR A 85 -9.48 -11.91 -16.47
CA TYR A 85 -9.89 -13.26 -16.06
C TYR A 85 -11.33 -13.28 -15.55
N TYR A 86 -11.69 -12.42 -14.59
CA TYR A 86 -13.04 -12.42 -14.02
C TYR A 86 -14.09 -11.86 -14.98
N ARG A 87 -13.73 -10.90 -15.84
CA ARG A 87 -14.64 -10.41 -16.89
C ARG A 87 -15.00 -11.48 -17.92
N GLN A 88 -14.06 -12.39 -18.21
CA GLN A 88 -14.28 -13.49 -19.16
C GLN A 88 -15.01 -14.68 -18.53
N ASN A 89 -14.68 -15.04 -17.28
CA ASN A 89 -15.18 -16.26 -16.64
C ASN A 89 -16.47 -16.04 -15.83
N ALA A 90 -16.80 -14.80 -15.48
CA ALA A 90 -18.04 -14.42 -14.80
C ALA A 90 -18.65 -13.16 -15.42
N PRO A 91 -19.00 -13.18 -16.72
CA PRO A 91 -19.38 -11.99 -17.47
C PRO A 91 -20.70 -11.35 -16.98
N ASN A 92 -21.52 -12.05 -16.21
CA ASN A 92 -22.78 -11.51 -15.69
C ASN A 92 -22.68 -11.06 -14.23
N THR A 93 -21.52 -11.26 -13.57
CA THR A 93 -21.35 -10.96 -12.15
C THR A 93 -20.74 -9.57 -11.97
N PRO A 94 -21.38 -8.66 -11.20
CA PRO A 94 -20.80 -7.38 -10.81
C PRO A 94 -19.41 -7.54 -10.18
N LEU A 95 -18.47 -6.67 -10.60
CA LEU A 95 -17.10 -6.68 -10.11
C LEU A 95 -16.78 -5.38 -9.37
N ILE A 96 -16.20 -5.51 -8.18
CA ILE A 96 -15.73 -4.39 -7.38
C ILE A 96 -14.22 -4.54 -7.22
N MET A 97 -13.49 -3.53 -7.66
CA MET A 97 -12.08 -3.39 -7.36
C MET A 97 -11.96 -2.52 -6.12
N ALA A 98 -11.63 -3.13 -4.98
CA ALA A 98 -11.49 -2.44 -3.71
C ALA A 98 -10.33 -1.42 -3.76
N PRO A 99 -10.21 -0.49 -2.79
CA PRO A 99 -9.33 0.68 -2.87
C PRO A 99 -7.90 0.41 -3.41
N GLN A 100 -7.60 0.95 -4.59
CA GLN A 100 -6.32 0.82 -5.31
C GLN A 100 -5.62 2.18 -5.51
N THR A 101 -4.29 2.15 -5.64
CA THR A 101 -3.55 3.20 -6.34
C THR A 101 -3.43 2.87 -7.83
N PHE A 102 -3.79 3.81 -8.69
CA PHE A 102 -3.69 3.74 -10.14
C PHE A 102 -2.58 4.66 -10.67
N LYS A 103 -1.77 4.11 -11.57
CA LYS A 103 -0.81 4.82 -12.42
C LYS A 103 -0.57 3.98 -13.67
N PHE A 104 -1.07 4.48 -14.80
CA PHE A 104 -1.01 3.79 -16.08
C PHE A 104 0.17 4.27 -16.94
N THR A 105 0.78 3.35 -17.68
CA THR A 105 1.45 3.66 -18.94
C THR A 105 0.44 3.61 -20.10
N ASN A 106 0.77 4.23 -21.24
CA ASN A 106 -0.18 4.37 -22.35
C ASN A 106 -0.71 3.02 -22.88
N ASP A 107 0.17 2.03 -23.03
CA ASP A 107 -0.14 0.67 -23.45
C ASP A 107 -1.09 -0.05 -22.49
N ILE A 108 -0.79 0.01 -21.19
CA ILE A 108 -1.59 -0.59 -20.13
C ILE A 108 -2.97 0.07 -20.04
N LEU A 109 -3.05 1.39 -20.23
CA LEU A 109 -4.32 2.11 -20.21
C LEU A 109 -5.25 1.62 -21.32
N GLN A 110 -4.76 1.49 -22.55
CA GLN A 110 -5.59 1.01 -23.67
C GLN A 110 -6.09 -0.41 -23.42
N GLU A 111 -5.22 -1.27 -22.90
CA GLU A 111 -5.61 -2.62 -22.52
C GLU A 111 -6.68 -2.61 -21.42
N PHE A 112 -6.48 -1.81 -20.36
CA PHE A 112 -7.44 -1.65 -19.26
C PHE A 112 -8.84 -1.23 -19.75
N LEU A 113 -8.90 -0.24 -20.65
CA LEU A 113 -10.15 0.23 -21.24
C LEU A 113 -10.83 -0.87 -22.08
N SER A 114 -10.05 -1.65 -22.83
CA SER A 114 -10.59 -2.79 -23.60
C SER A 114 -11.16 -3.88 -22.68
N ILE A 115 -10.51 -4.13 -21.54
CA ILE A 115 -10.95 -5.14 -20.58
C ILE A 115 -12.29 -4.75 -19.95
N CYS A 116 -12.48 -3.47 -19.63
CA CYS A 116 -13.72 -2.96 -19.05
C CYS A 116 -14.95 -3.21 -19.96
N GLN A 117 -14.73 -3.32 -21.28
CA GLN A 117 -15.76 -3.53 -22.29
C GLN A 117 -16.05 -5.01 -22.61
N ILE A 118 -15.28 -5.97 -22.05
CA ILE A 118 -15.47 -7.41 -22.30
C ILE A 118 -16.88 -7.89 -21.94
N SER A 119 -17.51 -7.25 -20.95
CA SER A 119 -18.86 -7.57 -20.50
C SER A 119 -19.59 -6.28 -20.13
N SER A 120 -20.93 -6.31 -20.14
CA SER A 120 -21.80 -5.20 -19.70
C SER A 120 -22.07 -5.17 -18.19
N ALA A 121 -21.71 -6.21 -17.42
CA ALA A 121 -21.91 -6.23 -15.98
C ALA A 121 -21.16 -5.07 -15.31
N SER A 122 -21.71 -4.52 -14.23
CA SER A 122 -21.15 -3.34 -13.58
C SER A 122 -19.75 -3.58 -13.02
N ILE A 123 -18.89 -2.57 -13.15
CA ILE A 123 -17.57 -2.50 -12.53
C ILE A 123 -17.55 -1.29 -11.61
N ILE A 124 -17.09 -1.45 -10.37
CA ILE A 124 -16.84 -0.33 -9.47
C ILE A 124 -15.36 -0.27 -9.14
N LEU A 125 -14.73 0.85 -9.45
CA LEU A 125 -13.32 1.11 -9.21
C LEU A 125 -13.19 2.02 -7.99
N PHE A 126 -12.66 1.51 -6.89
CA PHE A 126 -12.29 2.34 -5.76
C PHE A 126 -10.85 2.83 -5.90
N ALA A 127 -10.67 4.14 -6.01
CA ALA A 127 -9.39 4.79 -5.78
C ALA A 127 -9.15 4.96 -4.28
N ARG A 128 -7.94 4.65 -3.79
CA ARG A 128 -7.62 4.80 -2.36
C ARG A 128 -7.17 6.19 -1.94
N GLU A 129 -6.97 7.07 -2.92
CA GLU A 129 -6.44 8.42 -2.77
C GLU A 129 -6.84 9.31 -3.96
N LEU A 130 -6.72 10.62 -3.79
CA LEU A 130 -7.30 11.62 -4.69
C LEU A 130 -6.65 11.64 -6.08
N TYR A 131 -5.34 11.47 -6.19
CA TYR A 131 -4.66 11.45 -7.49
C TYR A 131 -5.17 10.30 -8.35
N SER A 132 -5.33 9.11 -7.76
CA SER A 132 -5.91 7.95 -8.47
C SER A 132 -7.34 8.20 -8.91
N TYR A 133 -8.16 8.83 -8.05
CA TYR A 133 -9.54 9.16 -8.36
C TYR A 133 -9.63 10.16 -9.52
N GLU A 134 -8.82 11.22 -9.48
CA GLU A 134 -8.74 12.22 -10.55
C GLU A 134 -8.21 11.63 -11.85
N LEU A 135 -7.21 10.74 -11.79
CA LEU A 135 -6.69 10.03 -12.95
C LEU A 135 -7.81 9.24 -13.65
N LEU A 136 -8.56 8.44 -12.89
CA LEU A 136 -9.67 7.66 -13.44
C LEU A 136 -10.79 8.54 -13.98
N SER A 137 -11.12 9.64 -13.27
CA SER A 137 -12.23 10.53 -13.64
C SER A 137 -11.98 11.29 -14.95
N LYS A 138 -10.72 11.40 -15.38
CA LYS A 138 -10.33 12.01 -16.66
C LYS A 138 -10.35 11.02 -17.83
N LEU A 139 -10.55 9.73 -17.57
CA LEU A 139 -10.60 8.70 -18.62
C LEU A 139 -12.00 8.62 -19.24
N ASN A 140 -12.04 8.29 -20.53
CA ASN A 140 -13.29 7.95 -21.21
C ASN A 140 -13.69 6.50 -20.87
N LEU A 141 -14.19 6.28 -19.67
CA LEU A 141 -14.59 4.96 -19.19
C LEU A 141 -15.93 4.51 -19.80
N PRO A 142 -16.13 3.21 -20.04
CA PRO A 142 -17.43 2.66 -20.46
C PRO A 142 -18.54 2.92 -19.43
N ASN A 143 -19.80 2.97 -19.89
CA ASN A 143 -20.98 3.28 -19.06
C ASN A 143 -21.22 2.28 -17.91
N ASN A 144 -20.70 1.06 -18.00
CA ASN A 144 -20.81 0.06 -16.94
C ASN A 144 -19.76 0.24 -15.82
N VAL A 145 -18.88 1.24 -15.93
CA VAL A 145 -17.82 1.50 -14.94
C VAL A 145 -18.17 2.72 -14.08
N GLU A 146 -18.25 2.50 -12.78
CA GLU A 146 -18.39 3.56 -11.77
C GLU A 146 -17.07 3.77 -11.03
N ILE A 147 -16.70 5.02 -10.77
CA ILE A 147 -15.53 5.38 -9.97
C ILE A 147 -15.99 5.84 -8.58
N LYS A 148 -15.32 5.36 -7.54
CA LYS A 148 -15.48 5.83 -6.16
C LYS A 148 -14.13 6.11 -5.54
N ILE A 149 -14.09 6.95 -4.50
CA ILE A 149 -12.92 7.15 -3.66
C ILE A 149 -13.24 6.65 -2.25
N SER A 150 -12.30 5.94 -1.64
CA SER A 150 -12.39 5.47 -0.26
C SER A 150 -10.99 5.37 0.33
N GLN A 151 -10.86 5.30 1.65
CA GLN A 151 -9.54 5.08 2.27
C GLN A 151 -8.99 3.69 1.94
N ASP A 152 -7.68 3.50 2.15
CA ASP A 152 -7.04 2.18 2.09
C ASP A 152 -7.70 1.19 3.06
N LEU A 153 -7.87 -0.07 2.64
CA LEU A 153 -8.57 -1.07 3.45
C LEU A 153 -7.88 -1.38 4.77
N ALA A 154 -6.58 -1.15 4.90
CA ALA A 154 -5.89 -1.32 6.18
C ALA A 154 -6.51 -0.45 7.29
N PHE A 155 -7.12 0.70 6.96
CA PHE A 155 -7.80 1.56 7.95
C PHE A 155 -9.07 0.93 8.54
N GLU A 156 -9.69 -0.04 7.86
CA GLU A 156 -10.84 -0.77 8.39
C GLU A 156 -10.51 -1.55 9.66
N LEU A 157 -9.22 -1.88 9.87
CA LEU A 157 -8.74 -2.57 11.06
C LEU A 157 -8.80 -1.72 12.33
N LYS A 158 -9.05 -0.40 12.26
CA LYS A 158 -8.97 0.53 13.40
C LYS A 158 -9.65 0.01 14.69
N ASP A 159 -10.83 -0.57 14.56
CA ASP A 159 -11.65 -1.06 15.69
C ASP A 159 -11.59 -2.59 15.90
N SER A 160 -10.79 -3.28 15.09
CA SER A 160 -10.62 -4.73 15.16
C SER A 160 -9.92 -5.17 16.45
N THR A 161 -10.14 -6.42 16.85
CA THR A 161 -9.41 -7.06 17.96
C THR A 161 -7.91 -7.12 17.66
N PHE A 162 -7.53 -7.33 16.40
CA PHE A 162 -6.15 -7.31 15.93
C PHE A 162 -5.40 -6.03 16.37
N ILE A 163 -5.94 -4.84 16.08
CA ILE A 163 -5.31 -3.58 16.49
C ILE A 163 -5.35 -3.41 18.02
N LYS A 164 -6.47 -3.76 18.67
CA LYS A 164 -6.61 -3.67 20.13
C LYS A 164 -5.57 -4.51 20.86
N ASP A 165 -5.26 -5.71 20.35
CA ASP A 165 -4.31 -6.62 21.00
C ASP A 165 -2.85 -6.17 20.81
N TYR A 166 -2.48 -5.60 19.67
CA TYR A 166 -1.16 -4.99 19.51
C TYR A 166 -1.01 -3.69 20.32
N LYS A 167 -2.07 -2.88 20.47
CA LYS A 167 -2.03 -1.71 21.36
C LYS A 167 -1.70 -2.09 22.81
N LYS A 168 -2.26 -3.20 23.32
CA LYS A 168 -1.96 -3.70 24.69
C LYS A 168 -0.50 -4.12 24.87
N LYS A 169 0.16 -4.55 23.79
CA LYS A 169 1.56 -5.00 23.78
C LYS A 169 2.55 -3.88 23.46
N SER A 170 2.07 -2.64 23.37
CA SER A 170 2.88 -1.53 22.88
C SER A 170 3.97 -1.14 23.87
N SER A 171 5.17 -0.89 23.34
CA SER A 171 6.32 -0.39 24.09
C SER A 171 7.05 0.69 23.28
N GLU A 172 8.04 1.34 23.89
CA GLU A 172 8.79 2.47 23.32
C GLU A 172 10.31 2.16 23.31
N GLU A 173 10.70 1.08 22.64
CA GLU A 173 12.05 0.54 22.71
C GLU A 173 13.05 1.26 21.79
N TYR A 174 12.58 1.77 20.65
CA TYR A 174 13.45 2.35 19.61
C TYR A 174 12.69 3.24 18.62
N CYS A 175 13.43 4.04 17.85
CA CYS A 175 12.98 4.61 16.59
C CYS A 175 13.16 3.58 15.45
N LEU A 176 12.07 3.17 14.81
CA LEU A 176 12.08 2.28 13.65
C LEU A 176 12.40 3.08 12.38
N LEU A 177 13.56 2.82 11.78
CA LEU A 177 13.96 3.36 10.49
C LEU A 177 13.68 2.30 9.41
N CYS A 178 12.50 2.38 8.80
CA CYS A 178 12.05 1.44 7.78
C CYS A 178 12.08 2.09 6.39
N MET A 179 13.31 2.17 5.84
CA MET A 179 13.60 2.78 4.55
C MET A 179 13.69 1.75 3.44
N ARG A 180 13.33 2.14 2.22
CA ARG A 180 13.42 1.29 1.03
C ARG A 180 14.81 1.35 0.44
N LEU A 181 15.23 0.23 -0.14
CA LEU A 181 16.49 0.12 -0.88
C LEU A 181 16.27 -0.13 -2.39
N ASP A 182 15.03 -0.01 -2.85
CA ASP A 182 14.60 -0.32 -4.21
C ASP A 182 14.21 0.95 -4.99
N LYS A 183 13.68 0.79 -6.20
CA LYS A 183 13.35 1.93 -7.08
C LYS A 183 12.16 2.79 -6.61
N GLU A 184 11.46 2.39 -5.54
CA GLU A 184 10.47 3.23 -4.87
C GLU A 184 11.09 4.07 -3.74
N SER A 185 12.40 3.95 -3.45
CA SER A 185 13.07 4.81 -2.47
C SER A 185 12.96 6.29 -2.88
N SER A 186 12.79 7.16 -1.90
CA SER A 186 12.83 8.61 -2.07
C SER A 186 14.26 9.12 -2.29
N PHE A 187 15.28 8.33 -1.90
CA PHE A 187 16.67 8.68 -2.14
C PHE A 187 17.10 8.36 -3.57
N SER A 188 17.38 9.41 -4.35
CA SER A 188 17.85 9.28 -5.75
C SER A 188 19.08 8.38 -5.88
N LEU A 189 20.02 8.46 -4.94
CA LEU A 189 21.20 7.60 -4.88
C LEU A 189 20.83 6.11 -4.76
N MET A 190 19.77 5.77 -4.01
CA MET A 190 19.30 4.38 -3.90
C MET A 190 18.71 3.88 -5.21
N CYS A 191 17.94 4.73 -5.91
CA CYS A 191 17.44 4.42 -7.24
C CYS A 191 18.59 4.15 -8.23
N GLN A 192 19.61 5.01 -8.25
CA GLN A 192 20.79 4.84 -9.11
C GLN A 192 21.54 3.52 -8.81
N LEU A 193 21.83 3.24 -7.54
CA LEU A 193 22.48 1.98 -7.15
C LEU A 193 21.66 0.74 -7.54
N ASN A 194 20.34 0.83 -7.51
CA ASN A 194 19.47 -0.26 -7.95
C ASN A 194 19.58 -0.51 -9.47
N ASP A 195 19.66 0.56 -10.27
CA ASP A 195 19.85 0.45 -11.72
C ASP A 195 21.22 -0.13 -12.08
N TYR A 196 22.29 0.28 -11.39
CA TYR A 196 23.61 -0.34 -11.55
C TYR A 196 23.58 -1.83 -11.22
N ARG A 197 22.90 -2.22 -10.13
CA ARG A 197 22.77 -3.63 -9.74
C ARG A 197 22.01 -4.44 -10.80
N LYS A 198 20.96 -3.89 -11.42
CA LYS A 198 20.25 -4.55 -12.52
C LYS A 198 21.13 -4.73 -13.75
N LYS A 199 21.87 -3.70 -14.15
CA LYS A 199 22.83 -3.78 -15.27
C LYS A 199 23.88 -4.86 -14.98
N ALA A 200 24.41 -4.91 -13.76
CA ALA A 200 25.38 -5.93 -13.34
C ALA A 200 24.81 -7.35 -13.37
N LYS A 201 23.53 -7.55 -13.04
CA LYS A 201 22.88 -8.88 -13.15
C LYS A 201 22.87 -9.43 -14.58
N ASN A 202 22.90 -8.57 -15.59
CA ASN A 202 22.90 -8.99 -17.00
C ASN A 202 24.31 -9.39 -17.49
N LEU A 203 25.37 -9.12 -16.72
CA LEU A 203 26.75 -9.51 -17.02
C LEU A 203 27.06 -10.90 -16.44
N LYS A 204 26.86 -11.95 -17.24
CA LYS A 204 26.89 -13.37 -16.82
C LYS A 204 28.21 -13.82 -16.15
N LEU A 205 29.37 -13.28 -16.55
CA LEU A 205 30.68 -13.77 -16.10
C LEU A 205 31.03 -13.45 -14.63
N ILE A 206 30.48 -12.38 -14.05
CA ILE A 206 30.86 -11.89 -12.71
C ILE A 206 29.65 -11.70 -11.77
N GLN A 207 28.50 -12.28 -12.17
CA GLN A 207 27.19 -12.05 -11.57
C GLN A 207 27.11 -12.27 -10.05
N PRO A 208 27.62 -13.37 -9.45
CA PRO A 208 27.42 -13.62 -8.02
C PRO A 208 28.25 -12.68 -7.13
N ILE A 209 29.49 -12.36 -7.54
CA ILE A 209 30.40 -11.51 -6.77
C ILE A 209 29.91 -10.06 -6.79
N THR A 210 29.64 -9.54 -7.99
CA THR A 210 29.13 -8.17 -8.17
C THR A 210 27.80 -7.94 -7.47
N THR A 211 26.85 -8.87 -7.60
CA THR A 211 25.53 -8.74 -6.96
C THR A 211 25.63 -8.70 -5.43
N LYS A 212 26.52 -9.49 -4.82
CA LYS A 212 26.75 -9.47 -3.36
C LYS A 212 27.39 -8.15 -2.90
N ILE A 213 28.38 -7.64 -3.63
CA ILE A 213 29.03 -6.36 -3.34
C ILE A 213 28.03 -5.21 -3.41
N PHE A 214 27.27 -5.10 -4.51
CA PHE A 214 26.25 -4.06 -4.67
C PHE A 214 25.16 -4.15 -3.60
N ALA A 215 24.73 -5.37 -3.22
CA ALA A 215 23.76 -5.54 -2.14
C ALA A 215 24.32 -5.07 -0.78
N LYS A 216 25.58 -5.36 -0.49
CA LYS A 216 26.25 -4.86 0.72
C LYS A 216 26.39 -3.34 0.71
N MET A 217 26.81 -2.76 -0.41
CA MET A 217 26.91 -1.31 -0.58
C MET A 217 25.55 -0.62 -0.39
N GLN A 218 24.50 -1.09 -1.07
CA GLN A 218 23.14 -0.55 -0.91
C GLN A 218 22.68 -0.54 0.56
N ARG A 219 22.96 -1.61 1.31
CA ARG A 219 22.62 -1.69 2.74
C ARG A 219 23.39 -0.68 3.59
N LEU A 220 24.69 -0.51 3.35
CA LEU A 220 25.51 0.45 4.08
C LEU A 220 25.10 1.88 3.76
N THR A 221 24.92 2.20 2.49
CA THR A 221 24.47 3.53 2.05
C THR A 221 23.07 3.84 2.56
N GLY A 222 22.14 2.88 2.50
CA GLY A 222 20.80 3.04 3.07
C GLY A 222 20.83 3.32 4.57
N ARG A 223 21.67 2.61 5.33
CA ARG A 223 21.89 2.89 6.77
C ARG A 223 22.46 4.28 7.02
N TRP A 224 23.43 4.71 6.22
CA TRP A 224 24.01 6.03 6.33
C TRP A 224 22.98 7.13 6.04
N LEU A 225 22.23 7.01 4.95
CA LEU A 225 21.14 7.92 4.58
C LEU A 225 20.06 7.97 5.66
N GLY A 226 19.64 6.81 6.16
CA GLY A 226 18.65 6.71 7.25
C GLY A 226 19.13 7.40 8.53
N ASN A 227 20.41 7.27 8.89
CA ASN A 227 20.98 7.96 10.05
C ASN A 227 21.06 9.48 9.83
N SER A 228 21.46 9.93 8.64
CA SER A 228 21.49 11.35 8.30
C SER A 228 20.10 11.96 8.41
N LEU A 229 19.11 11.31 7.81
CA LEU A 229 17.71 11.73 7.86
C LEU A 229 17.17 11.74 9.29
N TYR A 230 17.48 10.70 10.07
CA TYR A 230 17.12 10.65 11.49
C TYR A 230 17.68 11.86 12.23
N ASN A 231 18.97 12.18 12.08
CA ASN A 231 19.57 13.33 12.75
C ASN A 231 18.91 14.65 12.32
N ASP A 232 18.62 14.82 11.03
CA ASP A 232 17.92 16.01 10.52
C ASP A 232 16.53 16.16 11.16
N ILE A 233 15.76 15.08 11.24
CA ILE A 233 14.43 15.04 11.87
C ILE A 233 14.51 15.34 13.36
N ILE A 234 15.41 14.67 14.10
CA ILE A 234 15.58 14.88 15.54
C ILE A 234 15.92 16.35 15.82
N ASN A 235 16.83 16.95 15.04
CA ASN A 235 17.23 18.34 15.17
C ASN A 235 16.09 19.31 14.82
N GLN A 236 15.37 19.05 13.72
CA GLN A 236 14.29 19.92 13.24
C GLN A 236 13.10 19.95 14.19
N PHE A 237 12.71 18.80 14.74
CA PHE A 237 11.53 18.67 15.60
C PHE A 237 11.85 18.67 17.10
N GLY A 238 13.13 18.75 17.49
CA GLY A 238 13.56 18.82 18.89
C GLY A 238 13.29 17.53 19.68
N PHE A 239 13.33 16.37 19.03
CA PHE A 239 13.08 15.09 19.71
C PHE A 239 14.28 14.65 20.57
N THR A 240 14.01 13.84 21.58
CA THR A 240 15.09 13.16 22.32
C THR A 240 15.65 12.01 21.47
N PRO A 241 16.98 11.87 21.34
CA PRO A 241 17.56 10.77 20.61
C PRO A 241 17.18 9.40 21.20
N LEU A 242 16.65 8.52 20.35
CA LEU A 242 16.29 7.15 20.65
C LEU A 242 17.30 6.15 20.06
N THR A 243 17.35 4.96 20.64
CA THR A 243 17.96 3.79 19.99
C THR A 243 17.30 3.57 18.62
N ARG A 244 18.09 3.24 17.60
CA ARG A 244 17.61 3.09 16.21
C ARG A 244 17.56 1.62 15.79
N LEU A 245 16.41 1.18 15.28
CA LEU A 245 16.29 -0.10 14.58
C LEU A 245 16.21 0.16 13.08
N HIS A 246 17.30 -0.08 12.35
CA HIS A 246 17.33 0.07 10.89
C HIS A 246 16.97 -1.24 10.19
N LYS A 247 15.72 -1.38 9.75
CA LYS A 247 15.22 -2.61 9.14
C LYS A 247 14.08 -2.34 8.17
N ASP A 248 14.21 -2.81 6.94
CA ASP A 248 13.09 -2.85 5.98
C ASP A 248 12.22 -4.07 6.31
N ILE A 249 11.24 -3.85 7.19
CA ILE A 249 10.39 -4.93 7.72
C ILE A 249 9.40 -5.47 6.69
N ALA A 250 9.28 -4.88 5.49
CA ALA A 250 8.45 -5.45 4.42
C ALA A 250 8.95 -6.82 3.92
N TYR A 251 10.18 -7.22 4.29
CA TYR A 251 10.79 -8.50 3.93
C TYR A 251 10.93 -9.47 5.12
N THR A 252 10.22 -9.25 6.23
CA THR A 252 10.17 -10.22 7.33
C THR A 252 9.50 -11.51 6.90
N SER A 253 9.82 -12.61 7.58
CA SER A 253 9.27 -13.94 7.25
C SER A 253 7.82 -14.12 7.72
N SER A 254 7.35 -13.27 8.63
CA SER A 254 6.00 -13.34 9.19
C SER A 254 5.36 -11.96 9.38
N LEU A 255 4.01 -11.96 9.44
CA LEU A 255 3.21 -10.80 9.81
C LEU A 255 3.45 -10.40 11.28
N ASP A 256 3.67 -11.37 12.18
CA ASP A 256 3.94 -11.09 13.59
C ASP A 256 5.24 -10.33 13.79
N GLU A 257 6.32 -10.71 13.10
CA GLU A 257 7.58 -9.99 13.15
C GLU A 257 7.43 -8.55 12.64
N TYR A 258 6.65 -8.36 11.57
CA TYR A 258 6.30 -7.05 11.03
C TYR A 258 5.53 -6.19 12.04
N CYS A 259 4.46 -6.72 12.63
CA CYS A 259 3.61 -6.00 13.57
C CYS A 259 4.33 -5.71 14.89
N ASN A 260 5.11 -6.66 15.41
CA ASN A 260 5.90 -6.47 16.63
C ASN A 260 6.96 -5.39 16.45
N ALA A 261 7.63 -5.34 15.29
CA ALA A 261 8.63 -4.31 15.02
C ALA A 261 8.03 -2.89 15.09
N ILE A 262 6.80 -2.72 14.63
CA ILE A 262 6.06 -1.45 14.67
C ILE A 262 5.52 -1.18 16.07
N THR A 263 4.91 -2.17 16.70
CA THR A 263 4.26 -2.07 18.02
C THR A 263 5.21 -1.63 19.13
N LYS A 264 6.47 -2.09 19.07
CA LYS A 264 7.53 -1.79 20.04
C LYS A 264 8.28 -0.49 19.77
N SER A 265 8.00 0.17 18.65
CA SER A 265 8.68 1.43 18.31
C SER A 265 8.11 2.59 19.13
N ALA A 266 8.98 3.47 19.61
CA ALA A 266 8.62 4.77 20.17
C ALA A 266 8.24 5.76 19.07
N MET A 267 8.86 5.62 17.89
CA MET A 267 8.67 6.47 16.72
C MET A 267 8.99 5.68 15.46
N ILE A 268 8.34 6.02 14.35
CA ILE A 268 8.53 5.38 13.05
C ILE A 268 8.94 6.43 12.03
N ILE A 269 10.01 6.20 11.29
CA ILE A 269 10.39 6.97 10.09
C ILE A 269 10.41 5.99 8.92
N THR A 270 9.59 6.23 7.89
CA THR A 270 9.39 5.22 6.85
C THR A 270 8.99 5.75 5.48
N GLU A 271 9.41 5.02 4.45
CA GLU A 271 8.96 5.11 3.06
C GLU A 271 7.99 3.97 2.69
N ARG A 272 7.52 3.19 3.68
CA ARG A 272 6.58 2.08 3.48
C ARG A 272 5.20 2.52 3.96
N LEU A 273 4.27 2.68 3.01
CA LEU A 273 2.91 3.14 3.30
C LEU A 273 2.25 2.38 4.45
N HIS A 274 2.18 1.05 4.39
CA HIS A 274 1.50 0.25 5.40
C HIS A 274 2.24 0.16 6.75
N VAL A 275 3.56 0.42 6.77
CA VAL A 275 4.29 0.54 8.04
C VAL A 275 3.80 1.77 8.78
N GLY A 276 3.63 2.88 8.06
CA GLY A 276 3.08 4.10 8.64
C GLY A 276 1.58 4.03 8.92
N ILE A 277 0.77 3.37 8.09
CA ILE A 277 -0.66 3.15 8.39
C ILE A 277 -0.81 2.33 9.67
N LEU A 278 -0.10 1.20 9.81
CA LEU A 278 -0.17 0.41 11.04
C LEU A 278 0.36 1.19 12.25
N GLY A 279 1.46 1.92 12.10
CA GLY A 279 1.97 2.81 13.14
C GLY A 279 0.91 3.82 13.61
N TYR A 280 0.23 4.46 12.67
CA TYR A 280 -0.86 5.39 12.93
C TYR A 280 -2.04 4.72 13.65
N LEU A 281 -2.48 3.55 13.19
CA LEU A 281 -3.56 2.79 13.83
C LEU A 281 -3.19 2.37 15.26
N LEU A 282 -1.90 2.13 15.54
CA LEU A 282 -1.35 1.82 16.86
C LEU A 282 -1.05 3.07 17.71
N ASN A 283 -1.43 4.27 17.26
CA ASN A 283 -1.18 5.55 17.91
C ASN A 283 0.32 5.85 18.10
N LYS A 284 1.17 5.40 17.17
CA LYS A 284 2.60 5.73 17.17
C LYS A 284 2.86 7.04 16.43
N PRO A 285 3.84 7.86 16.85
CA PRO A 285 4.38 8.94 16.04
C PRO A 285 4.98 8.36 14.75
N VAL A 286 4.52 8.85 13.60
CA VAL A 286 4.93 8.37 12.27
C VAL A 286 5.46 9.56 11.47
N ILE A 287 6.63 9.42 10.87
CA ILE A 287 7.13 10.34 9.86
C ILE A 287 7.22 9.58 8.54
N PHE A 288 6.33 9.95 7.62
CA PHE A 288 6.38 9.48 6.25
C PHE A 288 7.42 10.24 5.46
N ILE A 289 8.26 9.51 4.75
CA ILE A 289 9.17 10.07 3.77
C ILE A 289 8.53 9.88 2.40
N SER A 290 8.17 10.98 1.76
CA SER A 290 7.54 10.94 0.44
C SER A 290 8.58 10.75 -0.65
N ASN A 291 8.26 9.91 -1.65
CA ASN A 291 9.03 9.84 -2.87
C ASN A 291 8.53 10.92 -3.85
N PRO A 292 9.37 11.88 -4.28
CA PRO A 292 8.94 12.92 -5.21
C PRO A 292 8.48 12.38 -6.56
N ASN A 293 8.95 11.19 -6.96
CA ASN A 293 8.60 10.57 -8.25
C ASN A 293 7.37 9.64 -8.17
N TYR A 294 6.85 9.39 -6.97
CA TYR A 294 5.68 8.52 -6.79
C TYR A 294 4.78 8.96 -5.63
N HIS A 295 3.60 9.48 -6.01
CA HIS A 295 2.66 10.18 -5.14
C HIS A 295 2.01 9.32 -4.04
N LYS A 296 2.09 7.99 -4.14
CA LYS A 296 1.35 7.02 -3.32
C LYS A 296 1.29 7.35 -1.82
N ILE A 297 2.44 7.66 -1.20
CA ILE A 297 2.50 7.92 0.25
C ILE A 297 1.84 9.26 0.57
N ARG A 298 2.24 10.31 -0.15
CA ARG A 298 1.69 11.66 0.03
C ARG A 298 0.18 11.68 -0.17
N ALA A 299 -0.32 11.09 -1.24
CA ALA A 299 -1.74 11.13 -1.57
C ALA A 299 -2.61 10.38 -0.55
N VAL A 300 -2.14 9.23 -0.03
CA VAL A 300 -2.85 8.52 1.05
C VAL A 300 -2.76 9.28 2.37
N TYR A 301 -1.61 9.88 2.69
CA TYR A 301 -1.47 10.73 3.88
C TYR A 301 -2.44 11.92 3.82
N GLU A 302 -2.46 12.65 2.71
CA GLU A 302 -3.32 13.82 2.51
C GLU A 302 -4.80 13.47 2.60
N TYR A 303 -5.22 12.31 2.06
CA TYR A 303 -6.61 11.89 2.05
C TYR A 303 -7.08 11.29 3.39
N SER A 304 -6.25 10.47 4.05
CA SER A 304 -6.70 9.61 5.17
C SER A 304 -6.12 9.97 6.54
N MET A 305 -5.09 10.82 6.61
CA MET A 305 -4.29 10.99 7.85
C MET A 305 -4.02 12.44 8.24
N LYS A 306 -4.02 13.36 7.26
CA LYS A 306 -3.72 14.78 7.47
C LYS A 306 -4.75 15.43 8.38
N GLY A 307 -4.28 16.27 9.30
CA GLY A 307 -5.15 17.04 10.21
C GLY A 307 -5.79 16.22 11.33
N THR A 308 -5.24 15.03 11.61
CA THR A 308 -5.66 14.20 12.74
C THR A 308 -4.89 14.60 14.00
N ASP A 309 -5.45 14.33 15.19
CA ASP A 309 -4.80 14.62 16.47
C ASP A 309 -3.58 13.73 16.77
N LEU A 310 -3.38 12.70 15.94
CA LEU A 310 -2.20 11.85 16.00
C LEU A 310 -1.03 12.54 15.31
N PHE A 311 0.18 12.02 15.49
CA PHE A 311 1.41 12.60 14.93
C PHE A 311 1.90 11.87 13.66
N PRO A 312 1.12 11.74 12.55
CA PRO A 312 1.72 11.47 11.26
C PRO A 312 2.22 12.79 10.65
N ILE A 313 3.50 12.86 10.32
CA ILE A 313 4.10 13.97 9.58
C ILE A 313 4.52 13.47 8.20
N LEU A 314 4.20 14.24 7.17
CA LEU A 314 4.81 14.07 5.86
C LEU A 314 6.10 14.91 5.80
N TYR A 315 7.24 14.24 5.71
CA TYR A 315 8.55 14.85 5.51
C TYR A 315 8.95 14.72 4.05
N GLU A 316 9.08 15.86 3.37
CA GLU A 316 9.58 15.93 2.01
C GLU A 316 11.08 16.18 2.06
N LEU A 317 11.87 15.32 1.40
CA LEU A 317 13.30 15.57 1.23
C LEU A 317 13.45 16.89 0.47
N SER A 318 13.93 17.93 1.15
CA SER A 318 14.33 19.16 0.48
C SER A 318 15.33 18.79 -0.61
N SER A 319 15.12 19.26 -1.84
CA SER A 319 16.14 19.21 -2.89
C SER A 319 17.33 20.07 -2.46
N LYS A 320 18.19 19.55 -1.58
CA LYS A 320 19.52 20.12 -1.37
C LYS A 320 20.23 19.90 -2.70
N LYS A 321 20.32 21.00 -3.46
CA LYS A 321 21.05 21.12 -4.71
C LYS A 321 22.49 20.66 -4.54
#